data_AF-A0A1H6VE18-F1
#
_entry.id   AF-A0A1H6VE18-F1
#
_cell.length_a   1.000
_cell.length_b   1.000
_cell.length_c   1.000
_cell.angle_alpha   90.00
_cell.angle_beta   90.00
_cell.angle_gamma   90.00
#
_symmetry.space_group_name_H-M   'P 1'
#
loop_
_entity.id
_entity.type
_entity.pdbx_description
1 polymer ?
#
loop_
_entity_poly.entity_id
_entity_poly.type
_entity_poly.pdbx_seq_one_letter_code
_entity_poly.pdbx_strand_id
1 'polypeptide(L)'
;MNIFNLGGANAAGQADQRATASAMCSRKGCRADADWQLLWNNPRIHTPERRKVWLSCDEHRAWLEDYLQTRGLWKESVPFLADEESANEAR
;
A
#
# COMPACT_ATOMS: atom_id res chain seq x y z
N MET A 1 22.16 9.05 -49.78
CA MET A 1 22.18 10.53 -49.85
C MET A 1 20.74 10.99 -49.76
N ASN A 2 20.25 11.75 -48.78
CA ASN A 2 20.86 12.74 -47.90
C ASN A 2 19.99 12.88 -46.62
N ILE A 3 20.54 12.96 -45.39
CA ILE A 3 20.91 14.17 -44.58
C ILE A 3 19.84 15.28 -44.53
N PHE A 4 19.73 15.92 -43.35
CA PHE A 4 18.80 16.98 -42.86
C PHE A 4 17.50 16.42 -42.21
N ASN A 5 17.09 16.75 -40.98
CA ASN A 5 17.33 17.94 -40.17
C ASN A 5 17.19 17.65 -38.66
N LEU A 6 17.97 18.39 -37.88
CA LEU A 6 17.92 18.59 -36.43
C LEU A 6 16.57 19.15 -35.96
N GLY A 7 16.26 18.95 -34.68
CA GLY A 7 15.51 19.93 -33.90
C GLY A 7 14.20 19.43 -33.30
N GLY A 8 14.26 18.99 -32.05
CA GLY A 8 13.09 18.70 -31.24
C GLY A 8 13.50 18.51 -29.80
N ALA A 9 13.92 19.59 -29.15
CA ALA A 9 14.12 19.62 -27.71
C ALA A 9 12.82 19.14 -27.03
N ASN A 10 12.86 17.94 -26.48
CA ASN A 10 11.83 17.39 -25.61
C ASN A 10 11.86 18.18 -24.30
N ALA A 11 11.02 19.21 -24.18
CA ALA A 11 10.82 19.93 -22.94
C ALA A 11 9.43 20.55 -22.90
N ALA A 12 8.45 19.76 -22.47
CA ALA A 12 7.25 20.26 -21.80
C ALA A 12 6.76 19.13 -20.89
N GLY A 13 7.00 19.30 -19.60
CA GLY A 13 6.68 18.34 -18.57
C GLY A 13 5.19 18.02 -18.57
N GLN A 14 4.86 16.75 -18.78
CA GLN A 14 3.73 16.17 -18.11
C GLN A 14 4.29 15.63 -16.81
N ALA A 15 4.08 16.42 -15.77
CA ALA A 15 4.20 16.01 -14.39
C ALA A 15 3.68 14.58 -14.29
N ASP A 16 4.57 13.69 -13.89
CA ASP A 16 4.28 12.38 -13.36
C ASP A 16 3.29 12.61 -12.21
N GLN A 17 2.01 12.67 -12.58
CA GLN A 17 0.90 12.47 -11.69
C GLN A 17 1.08 11.02 -11.24
N ARG A 18 1.99 10.81 -10.28
CA ARG A 18 1.94 9.66 -9.40
C ARG A 18 0.56 9.74 -8.79
N ALA A 19 -0.37 9.06 -9.45
CA ALA A 19 -1.70 8.85 -8.95
C ALA A 19 -1.47 8.35 -7.52
N THR A 20 -1.81 9.19 -6.56
CA THR A 20 -2.05 8.81 -5.17
C THR A 20 -3.23 7.84 -5.25
N ALA A 21 -2.95 6.61 -5.69
CA ALA A 21 -3.91 5.54 -5.68
C ALA A 21 -4.20 5.36 -4.20
N SER A 22 -5.36 5.86 -3.77
CA SER A 22 -5.80 5.76 -2.40
C SER A 22 -5.63 4.32 -1.97
N ALA A 23 -4.94 4.11 -0.84
CA ALA A 23 -4.56 2.77 -0.45
C ALA A 23 -5.84 1.95 -0.25
N MET A 24 -5.99 0.84 -1.00
CA MET A 24 -7.27 0.15 -1.12
C MET A 24 -7.38 -1.01 -0.12
N CYS A 25 -8.60 -1.33 0.28
CA CYS A 25 -8.89 -2.53 1.08
C CYS A 25 -8.36 -3.81 0.40
N SER A 26 -7.65 -4.64 1.17
CA SER A 26 -7.08 -5.92 0.72
C SER A 26 -8.12 -7.04 0.56
N ARG A 27 -9.37 -6.81 0.98
CA ARG A 27 -10.46 -7.76 0.75
C ARG A 27 -10.70 -7.89 -0.75
N LYS A 28 -10.63 -9.12 -1.26
CA LYS A 28 -10.93 -9.41 -2.67
C LYS A 28 -12.31 -8.86 -3.06
N GLY A 29 -12.35 -8.01 -4.08
CA GLY A 29 -13.58 -7.40 -4.60
C GLY A 29 -14.00 -6.11 -3.90
N CYS A 30 -13.35 -5.74 -2.79
CA CYS A 30 -13.55 -4.43 -2.18
C CYS A 30 -12.72 -3.38 -2.93
N ARG A 31 -13.31 -2.19 -3.13
CA ARG A 31 -12.63 -1.02 -3.69
C ARG A 31 -12.72 0.21 -2.79
N ALA A 32 -13.18 0.03 -1.55
CA ALA A 32 -13.19 1.10 -0.57
C ALA A 32 -11.76 1.46 -0.15
N ASP A 33 -11.61 2.70 0.27
CA ASP A 33 -10.36 3.20 0.85
C ASP A 33 -10.05 2.47 2.16
N ALA A 34 -8.76 2.33 2.45
CA ALA A 34 -8.31 1.70 3.67
C ALA A 34 -8.25 2.72 4.81
N ASP A 35 -8.86 2.37 5.94
CA ASP A 35 -8.78 3.13 7.20
C ASP A 35 -7.93 2.40 8.25
N TRP A 36 -7.54 1.16 7.96
CA TRP A 36 -6.90 0.24 8.90
C TRP A 36 -5.76 -0.56 8.26
N GLN A 37 -4.73 -0.81 9.05
CA GLN A 37 -3.64 -1.73 8.78
C GLN A 37 -3.72 -2.91 9.75
N LEU A 38 -3.76 -4.12 9.21
CA LEU A 38 -3.65 -5.36 9.95
C LEU A 38 -2.24 -5.92 9.79
N LEU A 39 -1.45 -5.83 10.85
CA LEU A 39 -0.11 -6.39 10.91
C LEU A 39 -0.21 -7.86 11.25
N TRP A 40 0.45 -8.69 10.45
CA TRP A 40 0.44 -10.13 10.61
C TRP A 40 1.80 -10.77 10.33
N ASN A 41 2.03 -11.93 10.91
CA ASN A 41 3.23 -12.73 10.69
C ASN A 41 2.86 -14.21 10.65
N ASN A 42 3.43 -14.94 9.68
CA ASN A 42 3.32 -16.38 9.61
C ASN A 42 4.64 -17.01 10.09
N PRO A 43 4.73 -17.48 11.34
CA PRO A 43 5.97 -17.99 11.92
C PRO A 43 6.47 -19.27 11.25
N ARG A 44 5.63 -19.93 10.44
CA ARG A 44 6.04 -21.11 9.66
C ARG A 44 6.94 -20.78 8.48
N ILE A 45 6.94 -19.53 8.02
CA ILE A 45 7.66 -19.10 6.81
C ILE A 45 8.44 -17.79 6.97
N HIS A 46 8.23 -17.06 8.06
CA HIS A 46 8.83 -15.75 8.30
C HIS A 46 9.47 -15.71 9.68
N THR A 47 10.57 -14.97 9.81
CA THR A 47 11.16 -14.66 11.11
C THR A 47 10.17 -13.82 11.94
N PRO A 48 10.24 -13.85 13.28
CA PRO A 48 9.29 -13.14 14.13
C PRO A 48 9.33 -11.61 13.96
N GLU A 49 10.45 -11.06 13.48
CA GLU A 49 10.61 -9.63 13.19
C GLU A 49 9.88 -9.20 11.92
N ARG A 50 9.66 -10.13 10.97
CA ARG A 50 9.08 -9.80 9.66
C ARG A 50 7.56 -9.71 9.74
N ARG A 51 7.02 -8.50 9.72
CA ARG A 51 5.57 -8.24 9.70
C ARG A 51 5.13 -7.87 8.29
N LYS A 52 4.02 -8.46 7.86
CA LYS A 52 3.32 -8.04 6.65
C LYS A 52 2.12 -7.20 7.04
N VAL A 53 1.70 -6.31 6.14
CA VAL A 53 0.55 -5.42 6.34
C VAL A 53 -0.53 -5.79 5.34
N TRP A 54 -1.77 -5.93 5.82
CA TRP A 54 -2.98 -5.92 5.00
C TRP A 54 -3.77 -4.67 5.31
N LEU A 55 -4.26 -4.02 4.26
CA LEU A 55 -5.10 -2.83 4.39
C LEU A 55 -6.57 -3.21 4.48
N SER A 56 -7.36 -2.47 5.24
CA SER A 56 -8.79 -2.70 5.36
C SER A 56 -9.57 -1.40 5.48
N CYS A 57 -10.74 -1.33 4.84
CA CYS A 57 -11.78 -0.38 5.21
C CYS A 57 -12.41 -0.79 6.55
N ASP A 58 -13.17 0.11 7.16
CA ASP A 58 -13.86 -0.15 8.42
C ASP A 58 -14.79 -1.38 8.37
N GLU A 59 -15.55 -1.54 7.29
CA GLU A 59 -16.50 -2.66 7.10
C GLU A 59 -15.82 -4.04 7.13
N HIS A 60 -14.62 -4.16 6.56
CA HIS A 60 -13.93 -5.44 6.41
C HIS A 60 -12.89 -5.72 7.49
N ARG A 61 -12.62 -4.76 8.38
CA ARG A 61 -11.57 -4.86 9.39
C ARG A 61 -11.78 -6.08 10.28
N ALA A 62 -12.98 -6.18 10.85
CA ALA A 62 -13.32 -7.25 11.79
C ALA A 62 -13.18 -8.65 11.17
N TRP A 63 -13.60 -8.81 9.92
CA TRP A 63 -13.49 -10.09 9.22
C TRP A 63 -12.04 -10.49 8.92
N LEU A 64 -11.21 -9.55 8.44
CA LEU A 64 -9.80 -9.82 8.16
C LEU A 64 -9.03 -10.12 9.45
N GLU A 65 -9.38 -9.44 10.53
CA GLU A 65 -8.79 -9.65 11.85
C GLU A 65 -9.11 -11.03 12.39
N ASP A 66 -10.38 -11.43 12.41
CA ASP A 66 -10.84 -12.76 12.85
C ASP A 66 -10.17 -13.88 12.04
N TYR A 67 -10.07 -13.71 10.73
CA TYR A 67 -9.37 -14.64 9.85
C TYR A 67 -7.90 -14.85 10.25
N LEU A 68 -7.19 -13.77 10.60
CA LEU A 68 -5.80 -13.82 11.04
C LEU A 68 -5.68 -14.39 12.46
N GLN A 69 -6.59 -14.03 13.36
CA GLN A 69 -6.61 -14.49 14.76
C GLN A 69 -6.85 -16.00 14.85
N THR A 70 -7.86 -16.52 14.15
CA THR A 70 -8.20 -17.95 14.13
C THR A 70 -7.03 -18.82 13.64
N ARG A 71 -6.11 -18.24 12.86
CA ARG A 71 -4.92 -18.92 12.33
C ARG A 71 -3.63 -18.63 13.11
N GLY A 72 -3.69 -17.85 14.18
CA GLY A 72 -2.53 -17.44 14.96
C GLY A 72 -1.54 -16.56 14.19
N LEU A 73 -2.02 -15.86 13.14
CA LEU A 73 -1.19 -14.99 12.29
C LEU A 73 -1.26 -13.52 12.71
N TRP A 74 -2.34 -13.13 13.39
CA TRP A 74 -2.59 -11.75 13.78
C TRP A 74 -1.53 -11.25 14.77
N LYS A 75 -1.14 -9.98 14.61
CA LYS A 75 -0.25 -9.29 15.56
C LYS A 75 -0.91 -8.03 16.10
N GLU A 76 -1.39 -7.17 15.22
CA GLU A 76 -1.91 -5.87 15.62
C GLU A 76 -2.84 -5.30 14.53
N SER A 77 -3.79 -4.48 14.94
CA SER A 77 -4.64 -3.68 14.06
C SER A 77 -4.46 -2.21 14.42
N VAL A 78 -3.97 -1.40 13.48
CA VAL A 78 -3.70 0.03 13.69
C VAL A 78 -4.45 0.87 12.65
N PRO A 79 -4.84 2.11 12.97
CA PRO A 79 -5.39 3.03 11.97
C PRO A 79 -4.40 3.26 10.81
N PHE A 80 -4.93 3.38 9.59
CA PHE A 80 -4.20 3.84 8.41
C PHE A 80 -4.60 5.29 8.15
N LEU A 81 -3.64 6.20 8.26
CA LEU A 81 -3.82 7.59 7.85
C LEU A 81 -3.11 7.75 6.51
N ALA A 82 -3.88 7.80 5.42
CA ALA A 82 -3.36 7.90 4.06
C ALA A 82 -2.49 9.17 3.81
N ASP A 83 -2.54 10.16 4.72
CA ASP A 83 -1.80 11.41 4.65
C ASP A 83 -0.36 11.36 5.21
N GLU A 84 0.05 10.30 5.93
CA GLU A 84 1.35 10.25 6.62
C GLU A 84 2.47 9.56 5.80
N GLU A 85 2.45 9.65 4.47
CA GLU A 85 3.48 9.04 3.60
C GLU A 85 4.73 9.93 3.39
N SER A 86 4.97 10.96 4.21
CA SER A 86 6.17 11.82 4.08
C SER A 86 6.95 12.12 5.37
N ALA A 87 6.54 11.60 6.53
CA ALA A 87 7.23 11.90 7.80
C ALA A 87 8.41 10.97 8.17
N ASN A 88 8.68 9.90 7.39
CA ASN A 88 9.70 8.91 7.75
C ASN A 88 10.84 8.73 6.73
N GLU A 89 11.14 9.77 5.94
CA GLU A 89 12.38 9.89 5.13
C GLU A 89 13.32 10.99 5.65
N ALA A 90 13.28 11.31 6.95
CA ALA A 90 14.20 12.25 7.57
C ALA A 90 14.68 11.77 8.95
N ARG A 91 15.51 10.73 8.96
CA ARG A 91 16.45 10.49 10.07
C ARG A 91 17.70 9.74 9.63
#